data_AF-Q26E63-F1
#
_entry.id   AF-Q26E63-F1
#
_cell.length_a   1.000
_cell.length_b   1.000
_cell.length_c   1.000
_cell.angle_alpha   90.00
_cell.angle_beta   90.00
_cell.angle_gamma   90.00
#
_symmetry.space_group_name_H-M   'P 1'
#
loop_
_entity.id
_entity.type
_entity.pdbx_description
1 polymer ?
#
loop_
_entity_poly.entity_id
_entity_poly.type
_entity_poly.pdbx_seq_one_letter_code
_entity_poly.pdbx_strand_id
1 'polypeptide(L)'
;MTKYIRIFIIFLTLSACGQKETEKKTQENVSEKIVKSEQKTKSEKVEKWTDSNGNVFTEKGNEISIIPAKYNKTGKIYKVFIYNETSDEIGIIESLKIKPNEFRIFNLKDIDTLKLNNGVKFMFGETYGLEIEDKKSQVSGLGGEFLEKYGVPDEAEWAFVIVPVGKGD
;
A
#
# COMPACT_ATOMS: atom_id res chain seq x y z
N MET A 1 21.81 -17.26 15.44
CA MET A 1 22.19 -16.65 14.15
C MET A 1 21.69 -15.22 14.15
N THR A 2 22.58 -14.24 14.12
CA THR A 2 22.23 -12.83 14.26
C THR A 2 21.79 -12.28 12.90
N LYS A 3 20.51 -11.91 12.76
CA LYS A 3 19.98 -11.28 11.53
C LYS A 3 20.08 -9.76 11.67
N TYR A 4 20.83 -9.13 10.76
CA TYR A 4 20.95 -7.67 10.68
C TYR A 4 19.84 -7.12 9.79
N ILE A 5 18.98 -6.27 10.35
CA ILE A 5 17.98 -5.51 9.58
C ILE A 5 18.57 -4.11 9.31
N ARG A 6 18.65 -3.73 8.03
CA ARG A 6 19.23 -2.47 7.57
C ARG A 6 18.09 -1.55 7.11
N ILE A 7 17.68 -0.62 7.97
CA ILE A 7 16.62 0.36 7.68
C ILE A 7 17.26 1.61 7.03
N PHE A 8 16.70 2.06 5.91
CA PHE A 8 17.10 3.29 5.20
C PHE A 8 15.95 4.29 5.29
N ILE A 9 16.12 5.39 6.03
CA ILE A 9 15.12 6.47 6.15
C ILE A 9 15.55 7.62 5.25
N ILE A 10 14.72 8.02 4.29
CA ILE A 10 14.95 9.19 3.43
C ILE A 10 13.90 10.25 3.75
N PHE A 11 14.34 11.40 4.27
CA PHE A 11 13.51 12.60 4.46
C PHE A 11 13.33 13.34 3.12
N LEU A 12 12.09 13.57 2.70
CA LEU A 12 11.75 14.43 1.55
C LEU A 12 10.92 15.62 2.02
N THR A 13 11.51 16.81 1.94
CA THR A 13 10.87 18.09 2.25
C THR A 13 10.00 18.57 1.10
N LEU A 14 8.77 18.97 1.43
CA LEU A 14 7.82 19.61 0.52
C LEU A 14 8.30 21.00 0.09
N SER A 15 8.21 21.31 -1.20
CA SER A 15 8.19 22.70 -1.66
C SER A 15 7.09 22.90 -2.70
N ALA A 16 6.20 23.84 -2.37
CA ALA A 16 5.05 24.26 -3.15
C ALA A 16 5.38 25.43 -4.09
N CYS A 17 4.67 25.53 -5.22
CA CYS A 17 4.37 26.73 -6.04
C CYS A 17 3.61 26.21 -7.29
N GLY A 18 2.46 26.69 -7.77
CA GLY A 18 1.68 27.90 -7.51
C GLY A 18 1.31 28.58 -8.86
N GLN A 19 0.03 28.55 -9.25
CA GLN A 19 -0.73 29.53 -10.10
C GLN A 19 -0.26 29.75 -11.58
N LYS A 20 -1.04 30.15 -12.61
CA LYS A 20 -2.44 30.57 -12.87
C LYS A 20 -2.62 30.84 -14.41
N GLU A 21 -3.85 30.67 -14.95
CA GLU A 21 -4.61 31.54 -15.91
C GLU A 21 -4.00 31.97 -17.29
N THR A 22 -4.69 32.24 -18.43
CA THR A 22 -6.05 32.12 -19.05
C THR A 22 -5.91 32.52 -20.55
N GLU A 23 -6.67 31.97 -21.52
CA GLU A 23 -7.62 32.63 -22.47
C GLU A 23 -7.39 32.07 -23.90
N LYS A 24 -8.23 32.20 -24.95
CA LYS A 24 -9.65 31.92 -25.28
C LYS A 24 -9.86 32.49 -26.71
N LYS A 25 -10.47 31.74 -27.66
CA LYS A 25 -11.38 32.16 -28.79
C LYS A 25 -11.54 31.01 -29.83
N THR A 26 -12.72 30.41 -30.04
CA THR A 26 -13.87 30.78 -30.94
C THR A 26 -13.56 30.49 -32.43
N GLN A 27 -14.31 29.74 -33.26
CA GLN A 27 -15.76 29.82 -33.59
C GLN A 27 -16.29 28.62 -34.45
N GLU A 28 -17.58 28.27 -34.21
CA GLU A 28 -18.68 27.73 -35.07
C GLU A 28 -18.47 26.82 -36.30
N ASN A 29 -19.18 25.68 -36.34
CA ASN A 29 -20.27 25.42 -37.31
C ASN A 29 -21.18 24.25 -36.85
N VAL A 30 -22.45 24.35 -37.23
CA VAL A 30 -23.68 23.64 -36.83
C VAL A 30 -24.02 22.53 -37.83
N SER A 31 -24.48 21.36 -37.35
CA SER A 31 -25.54 20.58 -38.00
C SER A 31 -26.15 19.54 -37.05
N GLU A 32 -27.41 19.20 -37.30
CA GLU A 32 -28.45 18.87 -36.32
C GLU A 32 -28.51 17.39 -35.87
N LYS A 33 -28.73 17.22 -34.56
CA LYS A 33 -29.73 16.36 -33.88
C LYS A 33 -30.07 14.97 -34.47
N ILE A 34 -29.75 13.91 -33.71
CA ILE A 34 -30.73 12.89 -33.24
C ILE A 34 -30.12 12.15 -32.03
N VAL A 35 -30.96 12.03 -31.00
CA VAL A 35 -30.67 11.52 -29.65
C VAL A 35 -30.51 9.99 -29.67
N LYS A 36 -29.41 9.48 -29.10
CA LYS A 36 -29.46 8.23 -28.33
C LYS A 36 -28.49 8.27 -27.16
N SER A 37 -29.08 8.21 -25.98
CA SER A 37 -28.47 8.05 -24.67
C SER A 37 -27.40 6.96 -24.65
N GLU A 38 -26.16 7.33 -24.38
CA GLU A 38 -25.19 6.44 -23.73
C GLU A 38 -24.49 7.23 -22.63
N GLN A 39 -24.59 6.72 -21.40
CA GLN A 39 -23.95 7.24 -20.21
C GLN A 39 -22.46 7.47 -20.49
N LYS A 40 -22.05 8.73 -20.50
CA LYS A 40 -20.63 9.09 -20.52
C LYS A 40 -20.08 8.82 -19.13
N THR A 41 -19.72 7.56 -18.88
CA THR A 41 -18.90 7.17 -17.73
C THR A 41 -17.68 8.08 -17.76
N LYS A 42 -17.56 8.95 -16.77
CA LYS A 42 -16.38 9.79 -16.56
C LYS A 42 -15.22 8.82 -16.34
N SER A 43 -14.47 8.52 -17.41
CA SER A 43 -13.25 7.73 -17.32
C SER A 43 -12.34 8.46 -16.35
N GLU A 44 -12.15 7.90 -15.15
CA GLU A 44 -11.18 8.40 -14.20
C GLU A 44 -9.84 8.47 -14.93
N LYS A 45 -9.23 9.65 -14.96
CA LYS A 45 -7.96 9.89 -15.65
C LYS A 45 -6.93 8.95 -15.01
N VAL A 46 -6.41 8.02 -15.80
CA VAL A 46 -5.36 7.11 -15.36
C VAL A 46 -4.02 7.73 -15.73
N GLU A 47 -3.25 8.15 -14.73
CA GLU A 47 -1.89 8.66 -14.93
C GLU A 47 -0.88 7.56 -14.65
N LYS A 48 0.10 7.40 -15.56
CA LYS A 48 1.14 6.37 -15.46
C LYS A 48 2.50 7.02 -15.61
N TRP A 49 3.39 6.80 -14.64
CA TRP A 49 4.76 7.31 -14.69
C TRP A 49 5.76 6.28 -14.18
N THR A 50 7.03 6.52 -14.47
CA THR A 50 8.14 5.67 -14.05
C THR A 50 9.16 6.51 -13.31
N ASP A 51 9.56 6.09 -12.11
CA ASP A 51 10.60 6.79 -11.36
C ASP A 51 12.01 6.46 -11.88
N SER A 52 13.03 7.11 -11.31
CA SER A 52 14.44 6.85 -11.63
C SER A 52 14.89 5.42 -11.31
N ASN A 53 14.11 4.67 -10.54
CA ASN A 53 14.40 3.29 -10.14
C ASN A 53 13.70 2.25 -11.04
N GLY A 54 12.88 2.70 -11.99
CA GLY A 54 12.13 1.86 -12.94
C GLY A 54 10.77 1.37 -12.42
N ASN A 55 10.33 1.85 -11.25
CA ASN A 55 9.03 1.49 -10.68
C ASN A 55 7.93 2.16 -11.49
N VAL A 56 6.89 1.43 -11.84
CA VAL A 56 5.78 1.91 -12.65
C VAL A 56 4.59 2.24 -11.75
N PHE A 57 4.24 3.51 -11.69
CA PHE A 57 3.12 4.01 -10.92
C PHE A 57 1.89 4.12 -11.81
N THR A 58 0.72 3.80 -11.28
CA THR A 58 -0.58 4.05 -11.93
C THR A 58 -1.52 4.68 -10.92
N GLU A 59 -1.92 5.92 -11.17
CA GLU A 59 -2.89 6.69 -10.39
C GLU A 59 -4.26 6.64 -11.06
N LYS A 60 -5.30 6.31 -10.29
CA LYS A 60 -6.69 6.29 -10.72
C LYS A 60 -7.56 6.85 -9.59
N GLY A 61 -7.95 8.13 -9.72
CA GLY A 61 -8.68 8.82 -8.66
C GLY A 61 -7.82 8.99 -7.40
N ASN A 62 -8.24 8.43 -6.27
CA ASN A 62 -7.51 8.50 -4.99
C ASN A 62 -6.56 7.30 -4.77
N GLU A 63 -6.49 6.39 -5.72
CA GLU A 63 -5.69 5.17 -5.65
C GLU A 63 -4.42 5.30 -6.48
N ILE A 64 -3.26 5.06 -5.86
CA ILE A 64 -1.98 4.90 -6.54
C ILE A 64 -1.59 3.42 -6.39
N SER A 65 -1.14 2.82 -7.48
CA SER A 65 -0.61 1.45 -7.52
C SER A 65 0.79 1.47 -8.09
N ILE A 66 1.69 0.65 -7.54
CA ILE A 66 3.10 0.62 -7.92
C ILE A 66 3.43 -0.80 -8.38
N ILE A 67 3.98 -0.91 -9.58
CA ILE A 67 4.64 -2.13 -10.07
C ILE A 67 6.13 -1.86 -9.94
N PRO A 68 6.77 -2.39 -8.89
CA PRO A 68 8.18 -2.16 -8.69
C PRO A 68 9.03 -2.77 -9.81
N ALA A 69 10.10 -2.07 -10.20
CA ALA A 69 11.01 -2.43 -11.29
C ALA A 69 11.74 -3.75 -11.06
N LYS A 70 11.84 -4.15 -9.78
CA LYS A 70 12.88 -5.03 -9.31
C LYS A 70 12.35 -5.90 -8.18
N TYR A 71 11.65 -6.97 -8.53
CA TYR A 71 11.50 -8.14 -7.67
C TYR A 71 11.42 -9.37 -8.56
N ASN A 72 12.29 -10.35 -8.34
CA ASN A 72 12.01 -11.70 -8.81
C ASN A 72 10.86 -12.25 -7.97
N LYS A 73 9.65 -12.24 -8.53
CA LYS A 73 8.50 -12.90 -7.92
C LYS A 73 8.58 -14.38 -8.26
N THR A 74 8.72 -15.22 -7.24
CA THR A 74 8.99 -16.65 -7.40
C THR A 74 7.78 -17.52 -7.09
N GLY A 75 6.75 -16.95 -6.46
CA GLY A 75 5.64 -17.68 -5.85
C GLY A 75 5.99 -18.24 -4.47
N LYS A 76 7.14 -17.87 -3.89
CA LYS A 76 7.55 -18.28 -2.55
C LYS A 76 6.53 -17.79 -1.53
N ILE A 77 6.22 -18.67 -0.58
CA ILE A 77 5.30 -18.40 0.54
C ILE A 77 6.10 -17.90 1.73
N TYR A 78 5.58 -16.86 2.38
CA TYR A 78 6.09 -16.28 3.61
C TYR A 78 5.05 -16.39 4.71
N LYS A 79 5.48 -16.76 5.92
CA LYS A 79 4.64 -16.72 7.13
C LYS A 79 4.72 -15.34 7.77
N VAL A 80 3.60 -14.63 7.79
CA VAL A 80 3.52 -13.23 8.20
C VAL A 80 2.59 -13.10 9.40
N PHE A 81 3.16 -12.75 10.54
CA PHE A 81 2.45 -12.45 11.77
C PHE A 81 1.98 -10.98 11.78
N ILE A 82 0.72 -10.76 12.11
CA ILE A 82 0.15 -9.42 12.30
C ILE A 82 -0.67 -9.40 13.60
N TYR A 83 -0.28 -8.53 14.52
CA TYR A 83 -1.01 -8.23 15.76
C TYR A 83 -1.80 -6.93 15.62
N ASN A 84 -2.98 -6.85 16.22
CA ASN A 84 -3.80 -5.64 16.25
C ASN A 84 -3.80 -4.98 17.64
N GLU A 85 -3.10 -3.86 17.80
CA GLU A 85 -3.15 -3.02 19.02
C GLU A 85 -4.20 -1.91 18.97
N THR A 86 -4.95 -1.80 17.87
CA THR A 86 -6.00 -0.80 17.74
C THR A 86 -7.26 -1.21 18.50
N SER A 87 -8.14 -0.24 18.75
CA SER A 87 -9.45 -0.49 19.36
C SER A 87 -10.46 -1.13 18.41
N ASP A 88 -10.18 -1.13 17.11
CA ASP A 88 -11.12 -1.54 16.06
C ASP A 88 -10.71 -2.87 15.45
N GLU A 89 -11.67 -3.61 14.90
CA GLU A 89 -11.37 -4.82 14.12
C GLU A 89 -10.70 -4.45 12.80
N ILE A 90 -9.59 -5.11 12.48
CA ILE A 90 -8.92 -4.98 11.19
C ILE A 90 -9.42 -6.09 10.27
N GLY A 91 -10.16 -5.70 9.25
CA GLY A 91 -10.65 -6.59 8.21
C GLY A 91 -9.61 -6.79 7.12
N ILE A 92 -9.53 -8.01 6.59
CA ILE A 92 -8.68 -8.36 5.44
C ILE A 92 -9.58 -8.66 4.24
N ILE A 93 -10.54 -9.56 4.46
CA ILE A 93 -11.69 -9.83 3.61
C ILE A 93 -12.92 -9.94 4.55
N GLU A 94 -14.15 -9.92 4.00
CA GLU A 94 -15.37 -9.86 4.82
C GLU A 94 -15.43 -10.91 5.94
N SER A 95 -14.91 -12.11 5.70
CA SER A 95 -14.91 -13.22 6.66
C SER A 95 -13.69 -13.30 7.58
N LEU A 96 -12.62 -12.53 7.31
CA LEU A 96 -11.35 -12.66 8.02
C LEU A 96 -10.95 -11.33 8.64
N LYS A 97 -11.00 -11.29 9.97
CA LYS A 97 -10.69 -10.12 10.78
C LYS A 97 -9.71 -10.45 11.90
N ILE A 98 -8.94 -9.44 12.30
CA ILE A 98 -8.07 -9.46 13.48
C ILE A 98 -8.72 -8.55 14.52
N LYS A 99 -9.19 -9.12 15.63
CA LYS A 99 -9.82 -8.34 16.70
C LYS A 99 -8.76 -7.55 17.49
N PRO A 100 -9.18 -6.54 18.26
CA PRO A 100 -8.29 -5.86 19.20
C PRO A 100 -7.56 -6.86 20.10
N ASN A 101 -6.26 -6.66 20.26
CA ASN A 101 -5.33 -7.47 21.04
C ASN A 101 -5.19 -8.95 20.60
N GLU A 102 -5.57 -9.25 19.36
CA GLU A 102 -5.35 -10.56 18.74
C GLU A 102 -4.29 -10.47 17.64
N PHE A 103 -3.69 -11.61 17.31
CA PHE A 103 -2.86 -11.75 16.12
C PHE A 103 -3.39 -12.84 15.18
N ARG A 104 -2.90 -12.78 13.94
CA ARG A 104 -3.02 -13.89 12.99
C ARG A 104 -1.72 -14.06 12.23
N ILE A 105 -1.50 -15.29 11.77
CA ILE A 105 -0.42 -15.64 10.84
C ILE A 105 -1.02 -15.92 9.47
N PHE A 106 -0.44 -15.30 8.45
CA PHE A 106 -0.83 -15.46 7.06
C PHE A 106 0.28 -16.16 6.29
N ASN A 107 -0.10 -17.07 5.40
CA ASN A 107 0.79 -17.64 4.40
C ASN A 107 0.59 -16.84 3.12
N LEU A 108 1.51 -15.94 2.80
CA LEU A 108 1.41 -15.02 1.66
C LEU A 108 2.45 -15.35 0.60
N LYS A 109 2.05 -15.41 -0.67
CA LYS A 109 3.04 -15.50 -1.74
C LYS A 109 3.62 -14.12 -2.06
N ASP A 110 4.87 -14.04 -2.52
CA ASP A 110 5.47 -12.79 -3.05
C ASP A 110 4.79 -12.23 -4.32
N ILE A 111 3.85 -12.98 -4.90
CA ILE A 111 2.97 -12.50 -5.97
C ILE A 111 1.70 -11.84 -5.44
N ASP A 112 1.34 -12.08 -4.18
CA ASP A 112 0.11 -11.60 -3.56
C ASP A 112 0.30 -10.26 -2.86
N THR A 113 -0.80 -9.55 -2.63
CA THR A 113 -0.83 -8.35 -1.78
C THR A 113 -1.84 -8.56 -0.67
N LEU A 114 -1.39 -8.48 0.58
CA LEU A 114 -2.30 -8.46 1.71
C LEU A 114 -2.81 -7.04 1.91
N LYS A 115 -4.11 -6.84 1.75
CA LYS A 115 -4.77 -5.54 1.96
C LYS A 115 -5.61 -5.59 3.22
N LEU A 116 -5.43 -4.59 4.08
CA LEU A 116 -6.21 -4.37 5.27
C LEU A 116 -7.26 -3.27 5.01
N ASN A 117 -8.43 -3.37 5.63
CA ASN A 117 -9.53 -2.42 5.47
C ASN A 117 -9.21 -1.01 6.01
N ASN A 118 -8.19 -0.88 6.87
CA ASN A 118 -7.69 0.39 7.35
C ASN A 118 -6.85 1.15 6.29
N GLY A 119 -6.54 0.48 5.17
CA GLY A 119 -5.79 1.01 4.03
C GLY A 119 -4.34 0.53 3.94
N VAL A 120 -3.85 -0.21 4.93
CA VAL A 120 -2.49 -0.77 4.93
C VAL A 120 -2.38 -1.89 3.90
N LYS A 121 -1.26 -1.94 3.17
CA LYS A 121 -0.96 -3.04 2.25
C LYS A 121 0.44 -3.58 2.48
N PHE A 122 0.58 -4.91 2.46
CA PHE A 122 1.86 -5.60 2.50
C PHE A 122 2.14 -6.28 1.16
N MET A 123 3.33 -6.07 0.62
CA MET A 123 3.81 -6.65 -0.63
C MET A 123 5.19 -7.27 -0.37
N PHE A 124 5.35 -8.56 -0.64
CA PHE A 124 6.59 -9.29 -0.35
C PHE A 124 7.38 -9.53 -1.63
N GLY A 125 8.71 -9.56 -1.54
CA GLY A 125 9.56 -9.90 -2.67
C GLY A 125 10.93 -10.40 -2.24
N GLU A 126 11.50 -11.32 -3.03
CA GLU A 126 12.71 -12.05 -2.68
C GLU A 126 13.97 -11.16 -2.63
N THR A 127 14.06 -10.15 -3.49
CA THR A 127 15.31 -9.38 -3.69
C THR A 127 15.40 -8.10 -2.85
N TYR A 128 14.31 -7.34 -2.72
CA TYR A 128 14.32 -6.06 -1.96
C TYR A 128 13.60 -6.15 -0.62
N GLY A 129 13.09 -7.33 -0.25
CA GLY A 129 12.35 -7.50 0.98
C GLY A 129 11.01 -6.76 0.92
N LEU A 130 10.23 -6.93 1.96
CA LEU A 130 8.90 -6.35 2.13
C LEU A 130 8.78 -4.86 1.74
N GLU A 131 7.67 -4.52 1.08
CA GLU A 131 7.17 -3.17 0.89
C GLU A 131 5.82 -3.01 1.59
N ILE A 132 5.63 -1.88 2.28
CA ILE A 132 4.41 -1.57 3.03
C ILE A 132 3.86 -0.23 2.55
N GLU A 133 2.61 -0.23 2.10
CA GLU A 133 1.86 1.02 1.94
C GLU A 133 1.09 1.30 3.23
N ASP A 134 1.44 2.40 3.89
CA ASP A 134 0.77 2.85 5.10
C ASP A 134 0.73 4.38 5.15
N LYS A 135 -0.40 4.94 4.71
CA LYS A 135 -0.60 6.39 4.64
C LYS A 135 -0.84 7.04 6.00
N LYS A 136 -1.03 6.24 7.05
CA LYS A 136 -1.49 6.70 8.36
C LYS A 136 -0.47 6.41 9.47
N SER A 137 0.70 5.87 9.15
CA SER A 137 1.72 5.47 10.12
C SER A 137 1.11 4.62 11.25
N GLN A 138 0.55 3.48 10.86
CA GLN A 138 -0.10 2.47 11.67
C GLN A 138 0.64 1.15 11.71
N VAL A 139 1.76 0.98 11.01
CA VAL A 139 2.53 -0.27 11.01
C VAL A 139 3.87 -0.08 11.71
N SER A 140 4.19 -0.97 12.65
CA SER A 140 5.54 -1.10 13.20
C SER A 140 6.06 -2.53 12.98
N GLY A 141 7.34 -2.63 12.62
CA GLY A 141 8.02 -3.91 12.47
C GLY A 141 8.44 -4.46 13.83
N LEU A 142 8.22 -5.75 14.08
CA LEU A 142 8.64 -6.39 15.32
C LEU A 142 10.01 -7.05 15.16
N GLY A 143 10.88 -6.85 16.13
CA GLY A 143 12.23 -7.45 16.18
C GLY A 143 12.80 -7.44 17.59
N GLY A 144 13.85 -8.23 17.82
CA GLY A 144 14.52 -8.32 19.12
C GLY A 144 13.56 -8.71 20.26
N GLU A 145 13.64 -8.00 21.38
CA GLU A 145 12.79 -8.23 22.56
C GLU A 145 11.29 -8.13 22.29
N PHE A 146 10.89 -7.39 21.24
CA PHE A 146 9.49 -7.26 20.88
C PHE A 146 8.91 -8.57 20.31
N LEU A 147 9.72 -9.44 19.72
CA LEU A 147 9.23 -10.75 19.28
C LEU A 147 8.70 -11.58 20.46
N GLU A 148 9.42 -11.56 21.58
CA GLU A 148 9.00 -12.24 22.81
C GLU A 148 7.79 -11.54 23.45
N LYS A 149 7.82 -10.21 23.54
CA LYS A 149 6.73 -9.40 24.13
C LYS A 149 5.38 -9.68 23.46
N TYR A 150 5.36 -9.79 22.14
CA TYR A 150 4.13 -10.03 21.37
C TYR A 150 3.82 -11.52 21.18
N GLY A 151 4.64 -12.43 21.73
CA GLY A 151 4.46 -13.87 21.59
C GLY A 151 4.51 -14.32 20.13
N VAL A 152 5.39 -13.72 19.33
CA VAL A 152 5.56 -14.05 17.92
C VAL A 152 6.10 -15.47 17.80
N PRO A 153 5.38 -16.39 17.12
CA PRO A 153 5.86 -17.76 16.95
C PRO A 153 7.12 -17.85 16.10
N ASP A 154 7.99 -18.81 16.41
CA ASP A 154 9.28 -19.01 15.72
C ASP A 154 9.15 -19.26 14.21
N GLU A 155 8.00 -19.81 13.77
CA GLU A 155 7.74 -20.03 12.35
C GLU A 155 7.38 -18.75 11.57
N ALA A 156 7.14 -17.62 12.23
CA ALA A 156 6.89 -16.35 11.56
C ALA A 156 8.19 -15.82 10.93
N GLU A 157 8.15 -15.59 9.62
CA GLU A 157 9.29 -15.01 8.89
C GLU A 157 9.27 -13.48 8.95
N TRP A 158 8.08 -12.90 9.08
CA TRP A 158 7.85 -11.48 9.24
C TRP A 158 6.82 -11.24 10.34
N ALA A 159 7.00 -10.17 11.11
CA ALA A 159 6.13 -9.84 12.23
C ALA A 159 5.87 -8.34 12.30
N PHE A 160 4.58 -7.99 12.36
CA PHE A 160 4.11 -6.60 12.43
C PHE A 160 3.08 -6.42 13.53
N VAL A 161 3.01 -5.20 14.03
CA VAL A 161 1.90 -4.73 14.84
C VAL A 161 1.20 -3.59 14.11
N ILE A 162 -0.13 -3.64 14.08
CA ILE A 162 -0.95 -2.53 13.64
C ILE A 162 -1.34 -1.71 14.87
N VAL A 163 -0.90 -0.47 14.87
CA VAL A 163 -1.05 0.48 15.98
C VAL A 163 -2.00 1.62 15.60
N PRO A 164 -2.45 2.44 16.57
CA PRO A 164 -3.23 3.63 16.28
C PRO A 164 -2.55 4.57 15.28
N VAL A 165 -3.35 5.37 14.59
CA VAL A 165 -2.87 6.35 13.59
C VAL A 165 -1.75 7.23 14.16
N GLY A 166 -0.64 7.34 13.42
CA GLY A 166 0.52 8.15 13.77
C GLY A 166 1.45 7.53 14.82
N LYS A 167 1.29 6.25 15.15
CA LYS A 167 2.12 5.54 16.15
C LYS A 167 3.05 4.49 15.55
N GLY A 168 2.92 4.21 14.26
CA GLY A 168 3.78 3.32 13.50
C GLY A 168 5.14 3.94 13.17
N ASP A 169 6.02 3.12 12.59
CA ASP A 169 7.40 3.47 12.25
C ASP A 169 7.54 4.18 10.88
#